data_AF-A0A364Y8U3-F1
#
_entry.id   AF-A0A364Y8U3-F1
#
_cell.length_a   1.000
_cell.length_b   1.000
_cell.length_c   1.000
_cell.angle_alpha   90.00
_cell.angle_beta   90.00
_cell.angle_gamma   90.00
#
_symmetry.space_group_name_H-M   'P 1'
#
loop_
_entity.id
_entity.type
_entity.pdbx_description
1 polymer ?
#
loop_
_entity_poly.entity_id
_entity_poly.type
_entity_poly.pdbx_seq_one_letter_code
_entity_poly.pdbx_strand_id
1 'polypeptide(L)'
;MNVASWGNRFAILVARQLPLLWIVLAISPNLNPARSVWILVIVYILLYGAVTGFEAVFNLRRNQIEKSTLGVWFIAAGLYCLAAVFSALQVGVVLFVLVSIYGIASLGMDVFFLSHSRTRIVGKAVLEGIVSLLIIYVGINNFSIDNAWRLAVIVPGLVVTLLLIAIDLAEGETLASLRYWVALALFTAAVVAVIIYLENYLQDRYRWPVLSLLFALAVAYFFFPWLIRIKLLTARQTLLFWLYAIVLNAYFFYLFTDYTHILQLI
;
A
#
# COMPACT_ATOMS: atom_id res chain seq x y z
N MET A 1 20.36 -11.91 6.87
CA MET A 1 19.06 -12.14 6.21
C MET A 1 19.38 -12.34 4.74
N ASN A 2 18.93 -13.41 4.08
CA ASN A 2 19.25 -13.58 2.66
C ASN A 2 18.52 -12.50 1.87
N VAL A 3 19.18 -11.93 0.85
CA VAL A 3 18.60 -10.93 -0.07
C VAL A 3 17.22 -11.38 -0.57
N ALA A 4 17.03 -12.69 -0.76
CA ALA A 4 15.76 -13.33 -1.10
C ALA A 4 14.60 -12.99 -0.13
N SER A 5 14.85 -12.94 1.18
CA SER A 5 13.81 -12.62 2.16
C SER A 5 13.47 -11.12 2.23
N TRP A 6 14.41 -10.24 1.84
CA TRP A 6 14.11 -8.83 1.65
C TRP A 6 13.26 -8.63 0.39
N GLY A 7 13.65 -9.26 -0.73
CA GLY A 7 12.89 -9.23 -1.97
C GLY A 7 11.45 -9.70 -1.81
N ASN A 8 11.20 -10.78 -1.06
CA ASN A 8 9.84 -11.25 -0.79
C ASN A 8 9.01 -10.24 0.02
N ARG A 9 9.59 -9.63 1.08
CA ARG A 9 8.89 -8.61 1.88
C ARG A 9 8.58 -7.36 1.05
N PHE A 10 9.54 -6.94 0.23
CA PHE A 10 9.37 -5.83 -0.70
C PHE A 10 8.23 -6.12 -1.69
N ALA A 11 8.23 -7.29 -2.34
CA ALA A 11 7.18 -7.68 -3.27
C ALA A 11 5.79 -7.73 -2.62
N ILE A 12 5.70 -8.26 -1.39
CA ILE A 12 4.44 -8.28 -0.62
C ILE A 12 3.96 -6.86 -0.32
N LEU A 13 4.86 -5.97 0.13
CA LEU A 13 4.49 -4.58 0.42
C LEU A 13 4.01 -3.87 -0.85
N VAL A 14 4.75 -4.00 -1.96
CA VAL A 14 4.36 -3.42 -3.26
C VAL A 14 2.98 -3.92 -3.69
N ALA A 15 2.73 -5.23 -3.59
CA ALA A 15 1.43 -5.82 -3.94
C ALA A 15 0.30 -5.32 -3.03
N ARG A 16 0.55 -5.17 -1.72
CA ARG A 16 -0.42 -4.63 -0.74
C ARG A 16 -0.76 -3.17 -1.02
N GLN A 17 0.19 -2.40 -1.56
CA GLN A 17 0.06 -0.97 -1.81
C GLN A 17 -0.42 -0.63 -3.22
N LEU A 18 -0.34 -1.56 -4.17
CA LEU A 18 -0.73 -1.34 -5.57
C LEU A 18 -2.19 -0.85 -5.74
N PRO A 19 -3.17 -1.36 -4.96
CA PRO A 19 -4.55 -0.86 -5.01
C PRO A 19 -4.67 0.65 -4.79
N LEU A 20 -3.81 1.24 -3.95
CA LEU A 20 -3.82 2.69 -3.73
C LEU A 20 -3.47 3.47 -4.99
N LEU A 21 -2.47 3.00 -5.75
CA LEU A 21 -2.12 3.62 -7.03
C LEU A 21 -3.31 3.60 -7.97
N TRP A 22 -4.02 2.49 -8.05
CA TRP A 22 -5.20 2.36 -8.91
C TRP A 22 -6.34 3.28 -8.49
N ILE A 23 -6.63 3.34 -7.19
CA ILE A 23 -7.61 4.28 -6.64
C ILE A 23 -7.24 5.71 -7.02
N VAL A 24 -5.98 6.10 -6.80
CA VAL A 24 -5.50 7.45 -7.12
C VAL A 24 -5.61 7.72 -8.61
N LEU A 25 -5.19 6.80 -9.48
CA LEU A 25 -5.29 6.96 -10.92
C LEU A 25 -6.76 7.15 -11.36
N ALA A 26 -7.70 6.46 -10.74
CA ALA A 26 -9.13 6.59 -11.04
C ALA A 26 -9.73 7.95 -10.62
N ILE A 27 -9.22 8.57 -9.57
CA ILE A 27 -9.71 9.87 -9.06
C ILE A 27 -8.87 11.06 -9.51
N SER A 28 -7.76 10.83 -10.21
CA SER A 28 -6.81 11.87 -10.60
C SER A 28 -7.29 12.61 -11.85
N PRO A 29 -7.60 13.92 -11.77
CA PRO A 29 -8.02 14.68 -12.93
C PRO A 29 -6.87 15.01 -13.90
N ASN A 30 -5.61 14.96 -13.45
CA ASN A 30 -4.45 15.34 -14.25
C ASN A 30 -3.47 14.17 -14.41
N LEU A 31 -3.82 13.25 -15.30
CA LEU A 31 -2.99 12.07 -15.59
C LEU A 31 -1.89 12.44 -16.59
N ASN A 32 -0.65 12.48 -16.10
CA ASN A 32 0.53 12.57 -16.94
C ASN A 32 1.27 11.21 -16.92
N PRO A 33 1.41 10.52 -18.08
CA PRO A 33 2.10 9.23 -18.17
C PRO A 33 3.52 9.23 -17.60
N ALA A 34 4.36 10.17 -18.03
CA ALA A 34 5.75 10.27 -17.62
C ALA A 34 5.87 10.48 -16.10
N ARG A 35 5.01 11.34 -15.53
CA ARG A 35 4.97 11.58 -14.09
C ARG A 35 4.49 10.35 -13.33
N SER A 36 3.48 9.64 -13.84
CA SER A 36 2.95 8.42 -13.22
C SER A 36 4.01 7.33 -13.12
N VAL A 37 4.85 7.19 -14.15
CA VAL A 37 6.01 6.28 -14.13
C VAL A 37 7.02 6.70 -13.05
N TRP A 38 7.33 8.00 -12.94
CA TRP A 38 8.21 8.48 -11.88
C TRP A 38 7.64 8.25 -10.49
N ILE A 39 6.34 8.43 -10.28
CA ILE A 39 5.69 8.10 -9.00
C ILE A 39 5.80 6.61 -8.68
N LEU A 40 5.63 5.74 -9.67
CA LEU A 40 5.83 4.30 -9.49
C LEU A 40 7.26 4.01 -9.05
N VAL A 41 8.26 4.58 -9.73
CA VAL A 41 9.68 4.40 -9.37
C VAL A 41 9.97 4.95 -7.97
N ILE A 42 9.60 6.20 -7.69
CA ILE A 42 9.91 6.89 -6.44
C ILE A 42 9.22 6.22 -5.26
N VAL A 43 7.91 5.95 -5.34
CA VAL A 43 7.14 5.44 -4.21
C VAL A 43 7.30 3.94 -4.07
N TYR A 44 7.03 3.18 -5.13
CA TYR A 44 6.95 1.73 -5.04
C TYR A 44 8.30 1.03 -5.07
N ILE A 45 9.29 1.58 -5.79
CA ILE A 45 10.62 0.97 -5.86
C ILE A 45 11.52 1.56 -4.78
N LEU A 46 11.71 2.88 -4.78
CA LEU A 46 12.71 3.51 -3.92
C LEU A 46 12.23 3.65 -2.48
N LEU A 47 11.11 4.34 -2.24
CA LEU A 47 10.63 4.63 -0.88
C LEU A 47 10.22 3.34 -0.14
N TYR A 48 9.40 2.49 -0.74
CA TYR A 48 9.00 1.22 -0.12
C TYR A 48 10.16 0.23 -0.02
N GLY A 49 11.10 0.24 -0.97
CA GLY A 49 12.35 -0.51 -0.86
C GLY A 49 13.18 -0.07 0.36
N ALA A 50 13.27 1.23 0.59
CA ALA A 50 13.93 1.80 1.76
C ALA A 50 13.22 1.42 3.07
N VAL A 51 11.90 1.65 3.17
CA VAL A 51 11.12 1.34 4.38
C VAL A 51 11.23 -0.13 4.77
N THR A 52 11.10 -1.04 3.80
CA THR A 52 11.25 -2.49 4.07
C THR A 52 12.67 -2.87 4.47
N GLY A 53 13.68 -2.20 3.91
CA GLY A 53 15.07 -2.39 4.30
C GLY A 53 15.32 -1.95 5.74
N PHE A 54 14.79 -0.80 6.15
CA PHE A 54 14.87 -0.32 7.53
C PHE A 54 14.14 -1.24 8.51
N GLU A 55 12.89 -1.62 8.20
CA GLU A 55 12.10 -2.55 9.02
C GLU A 55 12.83 -3.91 9.17
N ALA A 56 13.50 -4.39 8.11
CA ALA A 56 14.28 -5.62 8.16
C ALA A 56 15.48 -5.51 9.11
N VAL A 57 16.27 -4.43 9.01
CA VAL A 57 17.41 -4.17 9.91
C VAL A 57 16.95 -4.08 11.36
N PHE A 58 15.84 -3.39 11.58
CA PHE A 58 15.30 -3.16 12.91
C PHE A 58 14.79 -4.46 13.56
N ASN A 59 14.04 -5.28 12.82
CA ASN A 59 13.58 -6.57 13.30
C ASN A 59 14.73 -7.53 13.65
N LEU A 60 15.83 -7.52 12.88
CA LEU A 60 17.01 -8.32 13.19
C LEU A 60 17.68 -7.90 14.50
N ARG A 61 17.83 -6.60 14.72
CA ARG A 61 18.38 -6.05 15.97
C ARG A 61 17.48 -6.37 17.16
N ARG A 62 16.16 -6.22 17.01
CA ARG A 62 15.18 -6.54 18.06
C ARG A 62 15.25 -8.00 18.48
N ASN A 63 15.40 -8.91 17.53
CA ASN A 63 15.45 -10.36 17.79
C ASN A 63 16.85 -10.86 18.17
N GLN A 64 17.82 -9.96 18.41
CA GLN A 64 19.21 -10.29 18.77
C GLN A 64 19.89 -11.26 17.79
N ILE A 65 19.52 -11.20 16.50
CA ILE A 65 20.11 -12.06 15.48
C ILE A 65 21.41 -11.40 15.00
N GLU A 66 22.56 -11.93 15.40
CA GLU A 66 23.89 -11.47 14.97
C GLU A 66 24.13 -11.75 13.48
N LYS A 67 23.61 -10.87 12.63
CA LYS A 67 23.94 -10.83 11.20
C LYS A 67 24.39 -9.41 10.86
N SER A 68 25.37 -9.29 9.96
CA SER A 68 25.79 -7.99 9.45
C SER A 68 24.60 -7.25 8.83
N THR A 69 24.05 -6.27 9.56
CA THR A 69 22.91 -5.46 9.12
C THR A 69 23.33 -4.19 8.39
N LEU A 70 24.63 -3.87 8.40
CA LEU A 70 25.19 -2.62 7.91
C LEU A 70 24.95 -2.44 6.41
N GLY A 71 25.15 -3.49 5.60
CA GLY A 71 24.92 -3.44 4.16
C GLY A 71 23.45 -3.14 3.80
N VAL A 72 22.50 -3.82 4.45
CA VAL A 72 21.06 -3.59 4.22
C VAL A 72 20.66 -2.18 4.63
N TRP A 73 21.22 -1.68 5.74
CA TRP A 73 20.97 -0.32 6.20
C TRP A 73 21.45 0.73 5.19
N PHE A 74 22.66 0.58 4.63
CA PHE A 74 23.18 1.50 3.62
C PHE A 74 22.37 1.46 2.32
N ILE A 75 21.95 0.27 1.88
CA ILE A 75 21.07 0.14 0.70
C ILE A 75 19.74 0.86 0.96
N ALA A 76 19.12 0.64 2.12
CA ALA A 76 17.87 1.30 2.49
C ALA A 76 18.01 2.83 2.55
N ALA A 77 19.09 3.32 3.17
CA ALA A 77 19.40 4.75 3.23
C ALA A 77 19.64 5.34 1.83
N GLY A 78 20.37 4.63 0.97
CA GLY A 78 20.59 5.03 -0.42
C GLY A 78 19.29 5.13 -1.21
N LEU A 79 18.42 4.13 -1.11
CA LEU A 79 17.09 4.13 -1.75
C LEU A 79 16.23 5.30 -1.27
N TYR A 80 16.23 5.59 0.04
CA TYR A 80 15.50 6.72 0.60
C TYR A 80 16.03 8.07 0.09
N CYS A 81 17.36 8.27 0.10
CA CYS A 81 17.98 9.47 -0.43
C CYS A 81 17.65 9.66 -1.92
N LEU A 82 17.71 8.59 -2.72
CA LEU A 82 17.30 8.63 -4.14
C LEU A 82 15.82 8.96 -4.30
N ALA A 83 14.93 8.39 -3.48
CA ALA A 83 13.50 8.72 -3.51
C ALA A 83 13.28 10.22 -3.26
N ALA A 84 13.95 10.78 -2.25
CA ALA A 84 13.88 12.20 -1.93
C ALA A 84 14.43 13.07 -3.07
N VAL A 85 15.62 12.79 -3.58
CA VAL A 85 16.22 13.56 -4.69
C VAL A 85 15.35 13.51 -5.95
N PHE A 86 14.90 12.32 -6.37
CA PHE A 86 14.05 12.21 -7.55
C PHE A 86 12.67 12.83 -7.36
N SER A 87 12.10 12.78 -6.15
CA SER A 87 10.84 13.48 -5.88
C SER A 87 10.95 15.00 -6.05
N ALA A 88 12.07 15.60 -5.64
CA ALA A 88 12.32 17.03 -5.81
C ALA A 88 12.56 17.39 -7.29
N LEU A 89 13.35 16.58 -8.01
CA LEU A 89 13.78 16.89 -9.38
C LEU A 89 12.73 16.56 -10.45
N GLN A 90 12.00 15.45 -10.31
CA GLN A 90 11.11 14.94 -11.36
C GLN A 90 9.63 15.31 -11.15
N VAL A 91 9.24 15.65 -9.93
CA VAL A 91 7.82 15.92 -9.61
C VAL A 91 7.64 17.30 -8.98
N GLY A 92 8.29 17.55 -7.84
CA GLY A 92 8.26 18.85 -7.19
C GLY A 92 8.56 18.81 -5.69
N VAL A 93 8.75 20.00 -5.12
CA VAL A 93 9.14 20.20 -3.71
C VAL A 93 8.08 19.64 -2.74
N VAL A 94 6.80 19.74 -3.07
CA VAL A 94 5.72 19.21 -2.21
C VAL A 94 5.84 17.70 -2.04
N LEU A 95 6.12 16.97 -3.12
CA LEU A 95 6.33 15.52 -3.04
C LEU A 95 7.58 15.18 -2.22
N PHE A 96 8.66 15.95 -2.39
CA PHE A 96 9.88 15.80 -1.58
C PHE A 96 9.60 15.91 -0.08
N VAL A 97 8.82 16.91 0.33
CA VAL A 97 8.44 17.07 1.75
C VAL A 97 7.62 15.87 2.22
N LEU A 98 6.61 15.43 1.44
CA LEU A 98 5.77 14.29 1.82
C LEU A 98 6.55 12.97 1.90
N VAL A 99 7.41 12.69 0.92
CA VAL A 99 8.31 11.51 0.92
C VAL A 99 9.24 11.55 2.12
N SER A 100 9.76 12.74 2.45
CA SER A 100 10.65 12.92 3.60
C SER A 100 9.93 12.66 4.93
N ILE A 101 8.73 13.23 5.10
CA ILE A 101 7.88 13.00 6.27
C ILE A 101 7.55 11.52 6.41
N TYR A 102 7.17 10.85 5.32
CA TYR A 102 6.85 9.42 5.33
C TYR A 102 8.06 8.57 5.72
N GLY A 103 9.23 8.82 5.14
CA GLY A 103 10.45 8.08 5.46
C GLY A 103 10.85 8.24 6.93
N ILE A 104 10.85 9.46 7.44
CA ILE A 104 11.13 9.75 8.85
C ILE A 104 10.09 9.11 9.77
N ALA A 105 8.79 9.23 9.43
CA ALA A 105 7.73 8.62 10.21
C ALA A 105 7.85 7.10 10.22
N SER A 106 8.18 6.47 9.09
CA SER A 106 8.36 5.02 9.02
C SER A 106 9.52 4.53 9.89
N LEU A 107 10.65 5.25 9.91
CA LEU A 107 11.77 5.00 10.82
C LEU A 107 11.38 5.21 12.29
N GLY A 108 10.68 6.31 12.57
CA GLY A 108 10.21 6.64 13.91
C GLY A 108 9.20 5.61 14.43
N MET A 109 8.35 5.07 13.55
CA MET A 109 7.36 4.05 13.92
C MET A 109 8.02 2.81 14.49
N ASP A 110 9.10 2.37 13.86
CA ASP A 110 9.87 1.23 14.31
C ASP A 110 10.55 1.52 15.65
N VAL A 111 11.21 2.67 15.82
CA VAL A 111 11.96 3.01 17.04
C VAL A 111 11.06 3.33 18.24
N PHE A 112 10.06 4.20 18.07
CA PHE A 112 9.25 4.73 19.18
C PHE A 112 8.15 3.76 19.63
N PHE A 113 7.47 3.10 18.69
CA PHE A 113 6.34 2.23 19.03
C PHE A 113 6.76 0.78 19.32
N LEU A 114 8.04 0.55 19.62
CA LEU A 114 8.56 -0.72 20.15
C LEU A 114 7.78 -1.24 21.35
N SER A 115 7.29 -0.34 22.21
CA SER A 115 6.71 -0.67 23.51
C SER A 115 5.25 -1.13 23.44
N HIS A 116 4.49 -0.74 22.41
CA HIS A 116 3.04 -0.98 22.35
C HIS A 116 2.60 -1.55 21.00
N SER A 117 2.20 -2.82 21.00
CA SER A 117 1.81 -3.56 19.79
C SER A 117 0.62 -2.93 19.05
N ARG A 118 -0.35 -2.35 19.77
CA ARG A 118 -1.58 -1.79 19.20
C ARG A 118 -1.35 -0.47 18.47
N THR A 119 -0.63 0.46 19.09
CA THR A 119 -0.31 1.76 18.48
C THR A 119 0.56 1.59 17.25
N ARG A 120 1.42 0.57 17.23
CA ARG A 120 2.22 0.23 16.05
C ARG A 120 1.36 -0.21 14.86
N ILE A 121 0.35 -1.08 15.09
CA ILE A 121 -0.56 -1.54 14.02
C ILE A 121 -1.30 -0.35 13.42
N VAL A 122 -1.92 0.48 14.28
CA VAL A 122 -2.70 1.64 13.81
C VAL A 122 -1.79 2.65 13.10
N GLY A 123 -0.64 2.99 13.67
CA GLY A 123 0.28 3.95 13.04
C GLY A 123 0.82 3.46 11.70
N LYS A 124 1.18 2.17 11.59
CA LYS A 124 1.61 1.57 10.32
C LYS A 124 0.49 1.64 9.29
N ALA A 125 -0.74 1.28 9.66
CA ALA A 125 -1.89 1.33 8.76
C ALA A 125 -2.28 2.77 8.33
N VAL A 126 -2.08 3.77 9.20
CA VAL A 126 -2.31 5.19 8.86
C VAL A 126 -1.28 5.68 7.86
N LEU A 127 0.01 5.36 8.08
CA LEU A 127 1.06 5.69 7.13
C LEU A 127 0.81 5.00 5.78
N GLU A 128 0.63 3.68 5.81
CA GLU A 128 0.41 2.86 4.62
C GLU A 128 -0.89 3.17 3.87
N GLY A 129 -1.91 3.71 4.54
CA GLY A 129 -3.20 4.05 3.90
C GLY A 129 -3.25 5.51 3.49
N ILE A 130 -3.61 6.39 4.43
CA ILE A 130 -3.85 7.82 4.15
C ILE A 130 -2.59 8.51 3.63
N VAL A 131 -1.45 8.36 4.31
CA VAL A 131 -0.25 9.13 3.95
C VAL A 131 0.30 8.68 2.59
N SER A 132 0.36 7.37 2.35
CA SER A 132 0.71 6.82 1.03
C SER A 132 -0.23 7.32 -0.06
N LEU A 133 -1.54 7.35 0.19
CA LEU A 133 -2.51 7.85 -0.80
C LEU A 133 -2.24 9.33 -1.12
N LEU A 134 -2.03 10.17 -0.09
CA LEU A 134 -1.73 11.59 -0.29
C LEU A 134 -0.44 11.80 -1.11
N ILE A 135 0.61 11.03 -0.83
CA ILE A 135 1.88 11.06 -1.59
C ILE A 135 1.62 10.74 -3.05
N ILE A 136 0.90 9.64 -3.33
CA ILE A 136 0.62 9.21 -4.70
C ILE A 136 -0.28 10.23 -5.41
N TYR A 137 -1.32 10.74 -4.74
CA TYR A 137 -2.27 11.70 -5.32
C TYR A 137 -1.61 13.04 -5.65
N VAL A 138 -0.86 13.62 -4.71
CA VAL A 138 -0.09 14.85 -4.93
C VAL A 138 0.96 14.61 -6.02
N GLY A 139 1.62 13.46 -5.97
CA GLY A 139 2.65 13.08 -6.91
C GLY A 139 2.15 12.98 -8.35
N ILE A 140 1.02 12.33 -8.59
CA ILE A 140 0.47 12.16 -9.95
C ILE A 140 -0.06 13.49 -10.49
N ASN A 141 -0.79 14.26 -9.67
CA ASN A 141 -1.46 15.45 -10.16
C ASN A 141 -0.60 16.72 -10.12
N ASN A 142 0.51 16.71 -9.37
CA ASN A 142 1.32 17.89 -9.03
C ASN A 142 0.47 19.02 -8.42
N PHE A 143 -0.37 18.67 -7.46
CA PHE A 143 -1.23 19.62 -6.77
C PHE A 143 -0.60 20.13 -5.48
N SER A 144 -1.04 21.30 -5.01
CA SER A 144 -0.77 21.73 -3.65
C SER A 144 -1.44 20.79 -2.65
N ILE A 145 -0.90 20.77 -1.42
CA ILE A 145 -1.41 19.91 -0.35
C ILE A 145 -2.87 20.22 0.01
N ASP A 146 -3.32 21.46 -0.19
CA ASP A 146 -4.70 21.89 0.07
C ASP A 146 -5.72 21.09 -0.75
N ASN A 147 -5.38 20.72 -1.99
CA ASN A 147 -6.25 19.91 -2.82
C ASN A 147 -6.28 18.43 -2.38
N ALA A 148 -5.24 17.97 -1.70
CA ALA A 148 -5.17 16.61 -1.19
C ALA A 148 -6.05 16.43 0.07
N TRP A 149 -6.44 17.52 0.75
CA TRP A 149 -7.35 17.48 1.90
C TRP A 149 -8.84 17.38 1.54
N ARG A 150 -9.18 17.30 0.25
CA ARG A 150 -10.57 17.10 -0.16
C ARG A 150 -11.06 15.73 0.30
N LEU A 151 -12.33 15.64 0.72
CA LEU A 151 -12.95 14.37 1.12
C LEU A 151 -12.84 13.31 0.03
N ALA A 152 -12.90 13.72 -1.25
CA ALA A 152 -12.71 12.84 -2.40
C ALA A 152 -11.36 12.08 -2.37
N VAL A 153 -10.33 12.64 -1.73
CA VAL A 153 -8.99 12.06 -1.65
C VAL A 153 -8.77 11.34 -0.32
N ILE A 154 -9.24 11.94 0.79
CA ILE A 154 -9.02 11.39 2.14
C ILE A 154 -9.83 10.11 2.38
N VAL A 155 -11.10 10.08 1.93
CA VAL A 155 -12.00 8.96 2.24
C VAL A 155 -11.45 7.61 1.76
N PRO A 156 -10.96 7.47 0.51
CA PRO A 156 -10.31 6.23 0.09
C PRO A 156 -9.09 5.86 0.94
N GLY A 157 -8.31 6.86 1.39
CA GLY A 157 -7.14 6.64 2.24
C GLY A 157 -7.54 6.09 3.61
N LEU A 158 -8.60 6.64 4.20
CA LEU A 158 -9.20 6.17 5.46
C LEU A 158 -9.71 4.73 5.34
N VAL A 159 -10.41 4.42 4.24
CA VAL A 159 -10.87 3.05 3.95
C VAL A 159 -9.68 2.10 3.93
N VAL A 160 -8.63 2.42 3.17
CA VAL A 160 -7.45 1.54 3.10
C VAL A 160 -6.83 1.37 4.48
N THR A 161 -6.68 2.45 5.26
CA THR A 161 -6.21 2.34 6.65
C THR A 161 -7.08 1.39 7.49
N LEU A 162 -8.41 1.46 7.41
CA LEU A 162 -9.30 0.55 8.12
C LEU A 162 -9.13 -0.90 7.67
N LEU A 163 -9.00 -1.14 6.36
CA LEU A 163 -8.74 -2.47 5.81
C LEU A 163 -7.40 -3.03 6.32
N LEU A 164 -6.35 -2.22 6.33
CA LEU A 164 -5.04 -2.63 6.82
C LEU A 164 -5.07 -2.97 8.32
N ILE A 165 -5.77 -2.18 9.13
CA ILE A 165 -5.98 -2.49 10.56
C ILE A 165 -6.75 -3.81 10.70
N ALA A 166 -7.81 -4.00 9.91
CA ALA A 166 -8.61 -5.22 9.95
C ALA A 166 -7.78 -6.46 9.59
N ILE A 167 -6.94 -6.37 8.55
CA ILE A 167 -6.04 -7.44 8.13
C ILE A 167 -5.05 -7.79 9.25
N ASP A 168 -4.35 -6.80 9.78
CA ASP A 168 -3.34 -7.01 10.81
C ASP A 168 -3.96 -7.48 12.15
N LEU A 169 -5.23 -7.15 12.41
CA LEU A 169 -5.97 -7.68 13.57
C LEU A 169 -6.45 -9.12 13.35
N ALA A 170 -6.80 -9.51 12.14
CA ALA A 170 -7.24 -10.87 11.80
C ALA A 170 -6.06 -11.86 11.69
N GLU A 171 -4.86 -11.36 11.38
CA GLU A 171 -3.67 -12.20 11.20
C GLU A 171 -3.36 -13.02 12.46
N GLY A 172 -3.41 -14.35 12.32
CA GLY A 172 -3.11 -15.25 13.44
C GLY A 172 -4.24 -15.42 14.46
N GLU A 173 -5.44 -14.88 14.22
CA GLU A 173 -6.58 -14.98 15.14
C GLU A 173 -7.57 -16.11 14.78
N THR A 174 -8.15 -16.75 15.79
CA THR A 174 -9.16 -17.81 15.60
C THR A 174 -10.55 -17.21 15.45
N LEU A 175 -11.49 -17.91 14.80
CA LEU A 175 -12.89 -17.47 14.62
C LEU A 175 -13.60 -17.15 15.94
N ALA A 176 -13.16 -17.77 17.05
CA ALA A 176 -13.73 -17.53 18.37
C ALA A 176 -13.16 -16.27 19.05
N SER A 177 -12.13 -15.62 18.49
CA SER A 177 -11.48 -14.49 19.14
C SER A 177 -12.22 -13.18 18.90
N LEU A 178 -12.33 -12.34 19.94
CA LEU A 178 -12.91 -11.00 19.83
C LEU A 178 -12.20 -10.16 18.76
N ARG A 179 -10.88 -10.37 18.58
CA ARG A 179 -10.07 -9.65 17.60
C ARG A 179 -10.50 -9.96 16.17
N TYR A 180 -10.87 -11.21 15.89
CA TYR A 180 -11.41 -11.60 14.59
C TYR A 180 -12.73 -10.86 14.29
N TRP A 181 -13.65 -10.81 15.25
CA TRP A 181 -14.93 -10.11 15.08
C TRP A 181 -14.77 -8.60 14.92
N VAL A 182 -13.83 -7.99 15.66
CA VAL A 182 -13.48 -6.58 15.48
C VAL A 182 -12.90 -6.34 14.08
N ALA A 183 -12.00 -7.20 13.60
CA ALA A 183 -11.46 -7.13 12.25
C ALA A 183 -12.57 -7.23 11.19
N LEU A 184 -13.49 -8.18 11.34
CA LEU A 184 -14.63 -8.34 10.43
C LEU A 184 -15.52 -7.08 10.44
N ALA A 185 -15.82 -6.52 11.60
CA ALA A 185 -16.63 -5.30 11.71
C ALA A 185 -15.96 -4.10 11.04
N LEU A 186 -14.65 -3.89 11.26
CA LEU A 186 -13.88 -2.82 10.61
C LEU A 186 -13.85 -2.98 9.09
N PHE A 187 -13.72 -4.22 8.63
CA PHE A 187 -13.74 -4.55 7.22
C PHE A 187 -15.12 -4.29 6.58
N THR A 188 -16.20 -4.73 7.23
CA THR A 188 -17.57 -4.43 6.77
C THR A 188 -17.80 -2.92 6.72
N ALA A 189 -17.36 -2.18 7.73
CA ALA A 189 -17.45 -0.72 7.75
C ALA A 189 -16.66 -0.09 6.59
N ALA A 190 -15.46 -0.59 6.30
CA ALA A 190 -14.66 -0.11 5.16
C ALA A 190 -15.36 -0.38 3.82
N VAL A 191 -15.94 -1.57 3.62
CA VAL A 191 -16.70 -1.89 2.39
C VAL A 191 -17.90 -0.96 2.21
N VAL A 192 -18.69 -0.75 3.27
CA VAL A 192 -19.85 0.17 3.25
C VAL A 192 -19.38 1.61 2.94
N ALA A 193 -18.29 2.06 3.57
CA ALA A 193 -17.73 3.38 3.32
C ALA A 193 -17.29 3.56 1.86
N VAL A 194 -16.74 2.52 1.21
CA VAL A 194 -16.42 2.60 -0.21
C VAL A 194 -17.67 2.64 -1.07
N ILE A 195 -18.70 1.84 -0.77
CA ILE A 195 -19.95 1.89 -1.54
C ILE A 195 -20.54 3.31 -1.51
N ILE A 196 -20.63 3.91 -0.32
CA ILE A 196 -21.08 5.30 -0.15
C ILE A 196 -20.17 6.28 -0.91
N TYR A 197 -18.85 6.09 -0.83
CA TYR A 197 -17.89 6.91 -1.56
C TYR A 197 -18.07 6.83 -3.08
N LEU A 198 -18.24 5.61 -3.62
CA LEU A 198 -18.50 5.34 -5.03
C LEU A 198 -19.79 6.01 -5.52
N GLU A 199 -20.83 6.00 -4.69
CA GLU A 199 -22.10 6.60 -5.04
C GLU A 199 -22.01 8.13 -5.14
N ASN A 200 -21.22 8.75 -4.26
CA ASN A 200 -21.18 10.21 -4.16
C ASN A 200 -20.07 10.88 -4.98
N TYR A 201 -18.95 10.21 -5.23
CA TYR A 201 -17.74 10.85 -5.77
C TYR A 201 -17.23 10.27 -7.08
N LEU A 202 -17.59 9.03 -7.43
CA LEU A 202 -17.14 8.40 -8.67
C LEU A 202 -18.28 8.32 -9.69
N GLN A 203 -17.95 8.61 -10.95
CA GLN A 203 -18.89 8.43 -12.06
C GLN A 203 -19.29 6.96 -12.16
N ASP A 204 -20.52 6.68 -12.61
CA ASP A 204 -21.07 5.32 -12.74
C ASP A 204 -20.14 4.34 -13.43
N ARG A 205 -19.38 4.82 -14.43
CA ARG A 205 -18.41 4.03 -15.19
C ARG A 205 -17.30 3.42 -14.32
N TYR A 206 -16.90 4.06 -13.22
CA TYR A 206 -15.81 3.59 -12.36
C TYR A 206 -16.28 2.73 -11.18
N ARG A 207 -17.60 2.63 -10.96
CA ARG A 207 -18.16 1.97 -9.77
C ARG A 207 -17.84 0.47 -9.74
N TRP A 208 -18.15 -0.25 -10.82
CA TRP A 208 -17.98 -1.71 -10.89
C TRP A 208 -16.53 -2.17 -10.84
N PRO A 209 -15.57 -1.54 -11.55
CA PRO A 209 -14.16 -1.85 -11.41
C PRO A 209 -13.59 -1.69 -10.00
N VAL A 210 -13.99 -0.63 -9.30
CA VAL A 210 -13.51 -0.38 -7.93
C VAL A 210 -14.15 -1.37 -6.96
N LEU A 211 -15.42 -1.72 -7.13
CA LEU A 211 -16.07 -2.76 -6.33
C LEU A 211 -15.43 -4.13 -6.55
N SER A 212 -15.10 -4.50 -7.79
CA SER A 212 -14.44 -5.78 -8.07
C SER A 212 -13.02 -5.84 -7.50
N LEU A 213 -12.28 -4.73 -7.51
CA LEU A 213 -10.98 -4.60 -6.81
C LEU A 213 -11.12 -4.94 -5.33
N LEU A 214 -12.06 -4.26 -4.67
CA LEU A 214 -12.24 -4.36 -3.23
C LEU A 214 -12.76 -5.73 -2.84
N PHE A 215 -13.65 -6.31 -3.65
CA PHE A 215 -14.10 -7.68 -3.48
C PHE A 215 -12.96 -8.69 -3.62
N ALA A 216 -12.06 -8.49 -4.58
CA ALA A 216 -10.92 -9.38 -4.71
C ALA A 216 -9.90 -9.21 -3.59
N LEU A 217 -9.63 -7.99 -3.13
CA LEU A 217 -8.82 -7.74 -1.93
C LEU A 217 -9.45 -8.37 -0.70
N ALA A 218 -10.75 -8.20 -0.55
CA ALA A 218 -11.58 -8.82 0.48
C ALA A 218 -11.39 -10.34 0.52
N VAL A 219 -11.57 -11.01 -0.61
CA VAL A 219 -11.41 -12.46 -0.73
C VAL A 219 -9.96 -12.88 -0.49
N ALA A 220 -8.99 -12.18 -1.09
CA ALA A 220 -7.58 -12.50 -0.96
C ALA A 220 -7.07 -12.36 0.48
N TYR A 221 -7.57 -11.39 1.25
CA TYR A 221 -7.06 -11.10 2.58
C TYR A 221 -7.87 -11.73 3.72
N PHE A 222 -9.20 -11.86 3.61
CA PHE A 222 -10.00 -12.45 4.69
C PHE A 222 -10.19 -13.96 4.53
N PHE A 223 -10.45 -14.43 3.31
CA PHE A 223 -10.73 -15.85 3.10
C PHE A 223 -9.44 -16.67 2.96
N PHE A 224 -8.38 -16.10 2.40
CA PHE A 224 -7.19 -16.88 2.07
C PHE A 224 -6.31 -17.26 3.27
N PRO A 225 -5.99 -16.37 4.23
CA PRO A 225 -5.25 -16.76 5.43
C PRO A 225 -6.00 -17.81 6.26
N TRP A 226 -7.35 -17.75 6.26
CA TRP A 226 -8.19 -18.78 6.85
C TRP A 226 -8.03 -20.13 6.12
N LEU A 227 -8.07 -20.15 4.78
CA LEU A 227 -7.82 -21.34 3.95
C LEU A 227 -6.40 -21.94 4.17
N ILE A 228 -5.38 -21.11 4.40
CA ILE A 228 -4.01 -21.57 4.73
C ILE A 228 -4.01 -22.25 6.09
N ARG A 229 -4.70 -21.65 7.05
CA ARG A 229 -4.70 -22.09 8.45
C ARG A 229 -5.39 -23.43 8.65
N ILE A 230 -6.46 -23.70 7.89
CA ILE A 230 -7.12 -25.01 7.87
C ILE A 230 -6.35 -26.07 7.04
N LYS A 231 -5.08 -25.78 6.67
CA LYS A 231 -4.16 -26.66 5.91
C LYS A 231 -4.73 -27.21 4.60
N LEU A 232 -5.74 -26.53 4.03
CA LEU A 232 -6.36 -26.93 2.76
C LEU A 232 -5.57 -26.45 1.53
N LEU A 233 -4.44 -25.76 1.72
CA LEU A 233 -3.66 -25.17 0.64
C LEU A 233 -2.34 -25.92 0.38
N THR A 234 -2.30 -26.61 -0.77
CA THR A 234 -1.11 -27.16 -1.43
C THR A 234 -0.40 -26.09 -2.26
N ALA A 235 0.87 -26.33 -2.68
CA ALA A 235 1.65 -25.43 -3.53
C ALA A 235 0.92 -24.95 -4.81
N ARG A 236 -0.03 -25.75 -5.32
CA ARG A 236 -0.88 -25.45 -6.47
C ARG A 236 -1.84 -24.27 -6.21
N GLN A 237 -2.22 -24.03 -4.96
CA GLN A 237 -3.15 -22.96 -4.60
C GLN A 237 -2.44 -21.65 -4.23
N THR A 238 -1.16 -21.68 -3.84
CA THR A 238 -0.28 -20.49 -3.83
C THR A 238 -0.10 -19.94 -5.25
N LEU A 239 -0.04 -20.82 -6.26
CA LEU A 239 -0.02 -20.42 -7.67
C LEU A 239 -1.35 -19.78 -8.11
N LEU A 240 -2.50 -20.26 -7.60
CA LEU A 240 -3.80 -19.60 -7.80
C LEU A 240 -3.87 -18.19 -7.19
N PHE A 241 -3.18 -17.94 -6.07
CA PHE A 241 -3.07 -16.60 -5.48
C PHE A 241 -2.27 -15.65 -6.37
N TRP A 242 -1.13 -16.11 -6.90
CA TRP A 242 -0.38 -15.36 -7.90
C TRP A 242 -1.21 -15.12 -9.16
N LEU A 243 -1.95 -16.12 -9.63
CA LEU A 243 -2.87 -15.96 -10.76
C LEU A 243 -3.98 -14.96 -10.46
N TYR A 244 -4.57 -14.96 -9.27
CA TYR A 244 -5.58 -13.97 -8.88
C TYR A 244 -5.00 -12.56 -8.82
N ALA A 245 -3.82 -12.40 -8.22
CA ALA A 245 -3.13 -11.12 -8.18
C ALA A 245 -2.76 -10.65 -9.60
N ILE A 246 -2.28 -11.55 -10.47
CA ILE A 246 -1.96 -11.27 -11.86
C ILE A 246 -3.22 -10.90 -12.66
N VAL A 247 -4.32 -11.63 -12.49
CA VAL A 247 -5.59 -11.35 -13.17
C VAL A 247 -6.17 -10.02 -12.70
N LEU A 248 -6.08 -9.72 -11.41
CA LEU A 248 -6.46 -8.41 -10.89
C LEU A 248 -5.60 -7.31 -11.52
N ASN A 249 -4.28 -7.47 -11.48
CA ASN A 249 -3.34 -6.51 -12.03
C ASN A 249 -3.49 -6.36 -13.55
N ALA A 250 -3.82 -7.44 -14.27
CA ALA A 250 -4.09 -7.42 -15.70
C ALA A 250 -5.42 -6.71 -16.03
N TYR A 251 -6.45 -6.91 -15.20
CA TYR A 251 -7.71 -6.17 -15.32
C TYR A 251 -7.51 -4.68 -15.03
N PHE A 252 -6.71 -4.33 -14.02
CA PHE A 252 -6.31 -2.94 -13.76
C PHE A 252 -5.43 -2.37 -14.86
N PHE A 253 -4.54 -3.15 -15.43
CA PHE A 253 -3.74 -2.73 -16.58
C PHE A 253 -4.64 -2.47 -17.79
N TYR A 254 -5.62 -3.33 -18.06
CA TYR A 254 -6.62 -3.09 -19.11
C TYR A 254 -7.38 -1.77 -18.88
N LEU A 255 -7.92 -1.56 -17.68
CA LEU A 255 -8.57 -0.30 -17.30
C LEU A 255 -7.61 0.90 -17.36
N PHE A 256 -6.34 0.71 -17.05
CA PHE A 256 -5.37 1.78 -17.20
C PHE A 256 -5.17 2.15 -18.67
N THR A 257 -4.95 1.16 -19.52
CA THR A 257 -4.69 1.37 -20.95
C THR A 257 -5.88 1.94 -21.70
N ASP A 258 -7.08 1.47 -21.38
CA ASP A 258 -8.31 1.89 -22.05
C ASP A 258 -8.67 3.35 -21.70
N TYR A 259 -8.29 3.82 -20.50
CA TYR A 259 -8.73 5.12 -19.97
C TYR A 259 -7.66 6.22 -20.02
N THR A 260 -6.39 5.88 -19.90
CA THR A 260 -5.31 6.86 -20.11
C THR A 260 -5.09 7.17 -21.58
N HIS A 261 -5.68 6.36 -22.48
CA HIS A 261 -5.36 6.35 -23.91
C HIS A 261 -3.85 6.28 -24.16
N ILE A 262 -3.07 5.75 -23.21
CA ILE A 262 -1.61 5.77 -23.29
C ILE A 262 -1.09 4.95 -24.46
N LEU A 263 -1.85 3.92 -24.87
CA LEU A 263 -1.58 3.12 -26.06
C LEU A 263 -1.91 3.83 -27.37
N GLN A 264 -2.66 4.95 -27.33
CA GLN A 264 -2.95 5.78 -28.50
C GLN A 264 -1.89 6.87 -28.72
N LEU A 265 -0.95 7.04 -27.77
CA LEU A 265 0.16 7.99 -27.84
C LEU A 265 1.44 7.38 -28.43
N ILE A 266 1.42 6.08 -28.77
CA ILE A 266 2.52 5.30 -29.36
C ILE A 266 2.09 4.89 -30.78
#